data_AF-W9VFM9-F1
#
_entry.id   AF-W9VFM9-F1
#
_cell.length_a   1.000
_cell.length_b   1.000
_cell.length_c   1.000
_cell.angle_alpha   90.00
_cell.angle_beta   90.00
_cell.angle_gamma   90.00
#
_symmetry.space_group_name_H-M   'P 1'
#
loop_
_entity.id
_entity.type
_entity.pdbx_description
1 polymer ?
#
loop_
_entity_poly.entity_id
_entity_poly.type
_entity_poly.pdbx_seq_one_letter_code
_entity_poly.pdbx_strand_id
1 'polypeptide(L)'
;MTFVQSQTEMTTAVTDLVLTLVSLFAILWLLRTGTDQTWKRGLWIGMLALLAVSGVLGAGAHGLVMTDEVHEDLWRVLNLLLILLITCFGMAAILDRLGPTWMFRLGPLLLALGLGVYASLYLLGGTFLQVILYEGVVMASALGIYVHLAWRRADTGFWMIAVGLAITIVAAVAQAQGAMRFRLIWEFDHNGIFHLIQILGIPVLIRGVVMTLGSARR
;
A
#
# COMPACT_ATOMS: atom_id res chain seq x y z
N MET A 1 7.30 12.88 -26.31
CA MET A 1 7.44 11.86 -25.25
C MET A 1 7.98 10.60 -25.86
N THR A 2 8.98 9.99 -25.22
CA THR A 2 9.64 8.75 -25.67
C THR A 2 9.49 7.70 -24.56
N PHE A 3 9.21 6.46 -24.95
CA PHE A 3 9.05 5.34 -24.01
C PHE A 3 10.38 4.63 -23.74
N VAL A 4 10.52 4.11 -22.52
CA VAL A 4 11.63 3.25 -22.12
C VAL A 4 11.62 1.96 -22.98
N GLN A 5 12.80 1.51 -23.40
CA GLN A 5 12.95 0.33 -24.26
C GLN A 5 13.10 -0.99 -23.49
N SER A 6 13.29 -0.91 -22.17
CA SER A 6 13.36 -2.09 -21.30
C SER A 6 11.99 -2.74 -21.16
N GLN A 7 11.90 -4.05 -21.45
CA GLN A 7 10.65 -4.80 -21.33
C GLN A 7 10.15 -4.83 -19.88
N THR A 8 11.04 -5.05 -18.90
CA THR A 8 10.63 -5.15 -17.49
C THR A 8 10.09 -3.82 -16.98
N GLU A 9 10.74 -2.70 -17.32
CA GLU A 9 10.27 -1.35 -17.00
C GLU A 9 8.88 -1.08 -17.58
N MET A 10 8.64 -1.48 -18.84
CA MET A 10 7.33 -1.34 -19.47
C MET A 10 6.27 -2.23 -18.81
N THR A 11 6.61 -3.45 -18.39
CA THR A 11 5.67 -4.30 -17.64
C THR A 11 5.37 -3.71 -16.27
N THR A 12 6.36 -3.16 -15.58
CA THR A 12 6.20 -2.47 -14.30
C THR A 12 5.25 -1.30 -14.47
N ALA A 13 5.48 -0.44 -15.47
CA ALA A 13 4.61 0.69 -15.77
C ALA A 13 3.16 0.29 -16.08
N VAL A 14 2.96 -0.81 -16.81
CA VAL A 14 1.60 -1.35 -17.08
C VAL A 14 0.95 -1.85 -15.80
N THR A 15 1.68 -2.62 -14.99
CA THR A 15 1.15 -3.15 -13.72
C THR A 15 0.84 -2.05 -12.70
N ASP A 16 1.59 -0.95 -12.71
CA ASP A 16 1.30 0.27 -11.97
C ASP A 16 -0.07 0.85 -12.35
N LEU A 17 -0.36 0.99 -13.66
CA LEU A 17 -1.68 1.44 -14.12
C LEU A 17 -2.80 0.47 -13.73
N VAL A 18 -2.53 -0.83 -13.76
CA VAL A 18 -3.50 -1.84 -13.29
C VAL A 18 -3.78 -1.66 -11.80
N LEU A 19 -2.75 -1.43 -10.97
CA LEU A 19 -2.92 -1.12 -9.56
C LEU A 19 -3.72 0.17 -9.33
N THR A 20 -3.52 1.20 -10.14
CA THR A 20 -4.36 2.40 -10.13
C THR A 20 -5.83 2.03 -10.35
N LEU A 21 -6.14 1.24 -11.39
CA LEU A 21 -7.51 0.82 -11.70
C LEU A 21 -8.14 -0.02 -10.57
N VAL A 22 -7.39 -0.97 -10.01
CA VAL A 22 -7.82 -1.78 -8.86
C VAL A 22 -8.12 -0.88 -7.66
N SER A 23 -7.27 0.10 -7.39
CA SER A 23 -7.43 1.04 -6.28
C SER A 23 -8.66 1.94 -6.46
N LEU A 24 -8.87 2.47 -7.67
CA LEU A 24 -10.05 3.28 -8.00
C LEU A 24 -11.35 2.47 -7.87
N PHE A 25 -11.35 1.22 -8.34
CA PHE A 25 -12.49 0.32 -8.17
C PHE A 25 -12.79 0.07 -6.68
N ALA A 26 -11.76 -0.19 -5.88
CA ALA A 26 -11.89 -0.37 -4.44
C ALA A 26 -12.44 0.88 -3.73
N ILE A 27 -11.98 2.09 -4.11
CA ILE A 27 -12.52 3.35 -3.60
C ILE A 27 -14.03 3.45 -3.89
N LEU A 28 -14.45 3.19 -5.13
CA LEU A 28 -15.86 3.23 -5.51
C LEU A 28 -16.70 2.20 -4.72
N TRP A 29 -16.14 1.02 -4.44
CA TRP A 29 -16.81 0.02 -3.61
C TRP A 29 -16.98 0.48 -2.17
N LEU A 30 -15.94 1.05 -1.56
CA LEU A 30 -16.01 1.59 -0.20
C LEU A 30 -16.99 2.77 -0.09
N LEU A 31 -17.00 3.66 -1.08
CA LEU A 31 -17.95 4.78 -1.14
C LEU A 31 -19.42 4.32 -1.21
N ARG A 32 -19.69 3.22 -1.93
CA ARG A 32 -21.02 2.61 -2.03
C ARG A 32 -21.39 1.75 -0.82
N THR A 33 -20.44 1.43 0.05
CA THR A 33 -20.68 0.64 1.25
C THR A 33 -21.27 1.54 2.34
N GLY A 34 -22.55 1.30 2.68
CA GLY A 34 -23.24 2.02 3.75
C GLY A 34 -22.68 1.64 5.12
N THR A 35 -22.17 2.62 5.87
CA THR A 35 -21.54 2.43 7.19
C THR A 35 -21.59 3.73 8.00
N ASP A 36 -21.63 3.60 9.32
CA ASP A 36 -21.46 4.65 10.31
C ASP A 36 -19.99 4.85 10.71
N GLN A 37 -19.10 3.92 10.35
CA GLN A 37 -17.66 3.97 10.62
C GLN A 37 -16.92 4.90 9.63
N THR A 38 -17.26 6.19 9.67
CA THR A 38 -16.75 7.20 8.71
C THR A 38 -15.24 7.33 8.70
N TRP A 39 -14.59 7.32 9.87
CA TRP A 39 -13.13 7.41 9.98
C TRP A 39 -12.41 6.22 9.36
N LYS A 40 -12.92 5.01 9.60
CA LYS A 40 -12.36 3.79 9.02
C LYS A 40 -12.46 3.81 7.51
N ARG A 41 -13.65 4.10 6.99
CA ARG A 41 -13.86 4.24 5.54
C ARG A 41 -12.94 5.31 4.95
N GLY A 42 -12.80 6.46 5.62
CA GLY A 42 -11.93 7.56 5.20
C GLY A 42 -10.46 7.15 5.12
N LEU A 43 -9.93 6.45 6.12
CA LEU A 43 -8.54 5.97 6.12
C LEU A 43 -8.27 5.01 4.95
N TRP A 44 -9.16 4.03 4.73
CA TRP A 44 -9.01 3.08 3.63
C TRP A 44 -9.13 3.76 2.26
N ILE A 45 -10.03 4.72 2.09
CA ILE A 45 -10.13 5.51 0.86
C ILE A 45 -8.87 6.35 0.65
N GLY A 46 -8.36 7.02 1.69
CA GLY A 46 -7.13 7.82 1.61
C GLY A 46 -5.93 6.97 1.19
N MET A 47 -5.77 5.80 1.81
CA MET A 47 -4.74 4.83 1.46
C MET A 47 -4.82 4.38 0.00
N LEU A 48 -6.01 4.02 -0.49
CA LEU A 48 -6.21 3.63 -1.88
C LEU A 48 -6.01 4.79 -2.86
N ALA A 49 -6.33 6.02 -2.45
CA ALA A 49 -6.11 7.20 -3.28
C ALA A 49 -4.62 7.49 -3.42
N LEU A 50 -3.85 7.38 -2.33
CA LEU A 50 -2.39 7.44 -2.36
C LEU A 50 -1.81 6.37 -3.29
N LEU A 51 -2.32 5.13 -3.21
CA LEU A 51 -1.90 4.04 -4.10
C LEU A 51 -2.24 4.33 -5.56
N ALA A 52 -3.43 4.85 -5.84
CA ALA A 52 -3.85 5.19 -7.19
C ALA A 52 -2.97 6.28 -7.81
N VAL A 53 -2.67 7.33 -7.05
CA VAL A 53 -1.75 8.40 -7.47
C VAL A 53 -0.34 7.84 -7.66
N SER A 54 0.14 7.02 -6.73
CA SER A 54 1.45 6.36 -6.82
C SER A 54 1.56 5.50 -8.08
N GLY A 55 0.53 4.74 -8.44
CA GLY A 55 0.53 3.93 -9.67
C GLY A 55 0.58 4.78 -10.94
N VAL A 56 -0.11 5.92 -11.00
CA VAL A 56 0.00 6.81 -12.17
C VAL A 56 1.40 7.41 -12.28
N LEU A 57 1.97 7.84 -11.16
CA LEU A 57 3.32 8.40 -11.12
C LEU A 57 4.39 7.33 -11.40
N GLY A 58 4.23 6.12 -10.87
CA GLY A 58 5.10 4.97 -11.10
C GLY A 58 5.10 4.53 -12.57
N ALA A 59 3.92 4.50 -13.19
CA ALA A 59 3.80 4.26 -14.64
C ALA A 59 4.55 5.30 -15.47
N GLY A 60 4.55 6.56 -15.03
CA GLY A 60 5.39 7.61 -15.62
C GLY A 60 6.88 7.34 -15.40
N ALA A 61 7.28 7.05 -14.16
CA ALA A 61 8.67 6.83 -13.76
C ALA A 61 9.34 5.66 -14.50
N HIS A 62 8.60 4.57 -14.69
CA HIS A 62 9.08 3.36 -15.36
C HIS A 62 8.84 3.39 -16.88
N GLY A 63 7.77 4.03 -17.34
CA GLY A 63 7.36 3.98 -18.75
C GLY A 63 7.98 5.05 -19.64
N LEU A 64 8.35 6.21 -19.09
CA LEU A 64 8.80 7.37 -19.86
C LEU A 64 10.29 7.64 -19.68
N VAL A 65 10.97 7.97 -20.77
CA VAL A 65 12.32 8.53 -20.70
C VAL A 65 12.22 9.97 -20.23
N MET A 66 12.98 10.31 -19.17
CA MET A 66 13.03 11.63 -18.55
C MET A 66 14.47 11.98 -18.15
N THR A 67 14.72 13.25 -17.82
CA THR A 67 16.02 13.67 -17.26
C THR A 67 16.19 13.12 -15.85
N ASP A 68 17.44 12.95 -15.41
CA ASP A 68 17.77 12.45 -14.08
C ASP A 68 17.12 13.30 -12.97
N GLU A 69 17.13 14.62 -13.13
CA GLU A 69 16.50 15.58 -12.21
C GLU A 69 14.98 15.32 -12.04
N VAL A 70 14.25 15.14 -13.15
CA VAL A 70 12.81 14.87 -13.13
C VAL A 70 12.54 13.48 -12.55
N HIS A 71 13.40 12.51 -12.86
CA HIS A 71 13.30 11.16 -12.31
C HIS A 71 13.47 11.17 -10.79
N GLU A 72 14.49 11.85 -10.28
CA GLU A 72 14.75 11.98 -8.85
C GLU A 72 13.61 12.69 -8.10
N ASP A 73 13.09 13.79 -8.65
CA ASP A 73 11.97 14.53 -8.05
C ASP A 73 10.69 13.68 -8.03
N LEU A 74 10.44 12.90 -9.08
CA LEU A 74 9.31 11.97 -9.13
C LEU A 74 9.43 10.88 -8.06
N TRP A 75 10.63 10.32 -7.87
CA TRP A 75 10.89 9.33 -6.82
C TRP A 75 10.78 9.90 -5.41
N ARG A 76 11.09 11.18 -5.20
CA ARG A 76 10.80 11.88 -3.94
C ARG A 76 9.32 11.86 -3.62
N VAL A 77 8.49 12.20 -4.61
CA VAL A 77 7.03 12.17 -4.45
C VAL A 77 6.53 10.75 -4.22
N LEU A 78 6.99 9.76 -5.00
CA LEU A 78 6.60 8.35 -4.84
C LEU A 78 6.93 7.81 -3.45
N ASN A 79 8.14 8.06 -2.94
CA ASN A 79 8.55 7.63 -1.61
C ASN A 79 7.72 8.28 -0.50
N LEU A 80 7.33 9.55 -0.65
CA LEU A 80 6.41 10.21 0.28
C LEU A 80 5.03 9.54 0.27
N LEU A 81 4.47 9.29 -0.92
CA LEU A 81 3.16 8.65 -1.07
C LEU A 81 3.15 7.25 -0.46
N LEU A 82 4.19 6.46 -0.68
CA LEU A 82 4.34 5.12 -0.11
C LEU A 82 4.39 5.16 1.43
N ILE A 83 5.17 6.07 2.01
CA ILE A 83 5.24 6.24 3.46
C ILE A 83 3.89 6.64 4.06
N LEU A 84 3.19 7.58 3.42
CA LEU A 84 1.85 8.00 3.85
C LEU A 84 0.85 6.85 3.75
N LEU A 85 0.92 6.04 2.69
CA LEU A 85 0.09 4.85 2.51
C LEU A 85 0.31 3.85 3.64
N ILE A 86 1.57 3.53 3.97
CA ILE A 86 1.94 2.63 5.08
C ILE A 86 1.46 3.20 6.42
N THR A 87 1.59 4.52 6.61
CA THR A 87 1.09 5.22 7.81
C THR A 87 -0.42 5.04 7.95
N CYS A 88 -1.18 5.21 6.86
CA CYS A 88 -2.63 4.99 6.86
C CYS A 88 -3.01 3.56 7.26
N PHE A 89 -2.27 2.55 6.82
CA PHE A 89 -2.46 1.15 7.24
C PHE A 89 -2.31 0.98 8.76
N GLY A 90 -1.22 1.52 9.32
CA GLY A 90 -0.99 1.44 10.77
C GLY A 90 -2.08 2.19 11.55
N MET A 91 -2.51 3.36 11.07
CA MET A 91 -3.63 4.10 11.67
C MET A 91 -4.95 3.32 11.61
N ALA A 92 -5.23 2.61 10.51
CA ALA A 92 -6.42 1.77 10.37
C ALA A 92 -6.40 0.59 11.37
N ALA A 93 -5.25 -0.06 11.55
CA ALA A 93 -5.09 -1.12 12.54
C ALA A 93 -5.28 -0.61 13.98
N ILE A 94 -4.72 0.57 14.32
CA ILE A 94 -4.93 1.24 15.61
C ILE A 94 -6.40 1.56 15.81
N LEU A 95 -7.07 2.12 14.80
CA LEU A 95 -8.49 2.45 14.85
C LEU A 95 -9.35 1.21 15.13
N ASP A 96 -9.11 0.10 14.42
CA ASP A 96 -9.88 -1.14 14.60
C ASP A 96 -9.64 -1.79 15.98
N ARG A 97 -8.44 -1.64 16.53
CA ARG A 97 -8.03 -2.26 17.81
C ARG A 97 -8.39 -1.44 19.04
N LEU A 98 -8.22 -0.13 18.97
CA LEU A 98 -8.26 0.79 20.11
C LEU A 98 -9.32 1.90 19.96
N GLY A 99 -9.91 2.05 18.77
CA GLY A 99 -10.93 3.05 18.50
C GLY A 99 -10.40 4.45 18.14
N PRO A 100 -11.30 5.39 17.81
CA PRO A 100 -10.92 6.69 17.26
C PRO A 100 -10.04 7.52 18.19
N THR A 101 -10.31 7.52 19.50
CA THR A 101 -9.55 8.30 20.49
C THR A 101 -8.05 7.98 20.43
N TRP A 102 -7.70 6.71 20.35
CA TRP A 102 -6.30 6.29 20.29
C TRP A 102 -5.70 6.49 18.90
N MET A 103 -6.47 6.34 17.83
CA MET A 103 -6.02 6.70 16.49
C MET A 103 -5.65 8.19 16.39
N PHE A 104 -6.41 9.10 17.00
CA PHE A 104 -6.06 10.53 17.03
C PHE A 104 -4.90 10.88 17.97
N ARG A 105 -4.64 10.07 19.02
CA ARG A 105 -3.50 10.26 19.91
C ARG A 105 -2.19 9.73 19.34
N LEU A 106 -2.24 8.54 18.74
CA LEU A 106 -1.06 7.84 18.22
C LEU A 106 -0.80 8.13 16.74
N GLY A 107 -1.83 8.51 15.98
CA GLY A 107 -1.73 8.85 14.56
C GLY A 107 -0.70 9.92 14.25
N PRO A 108 -0.65 11.06 14.97
CA PRO A 108 0.38 12.08 14.77
C PRO A 108 1.79 11.55 15.02
N LEU A 109 1.99 10.67 16.01
CA LEU A 109 3.28 10.03 16.25
C LEU A 109 3.66 9.09 15.10
N LEU A 110 2.73 8.25 14.63
CA LEU A 110 2.99 7.34 13.52
C LEU A 110 3.32 8.10 12.22
N LEU A 111 2.60 9.21 11.97
CA LEU A 111 2.88 10.12 10.87
C LEU A 111 4.26 10.78 11.03
N ALA A 112 4.59 11.28 12.23
CA ALA A 112 5.90 11.87 12.49
C ALA A 112 7.04 10.86 12.29
N LEU A 113 6.84 9.60 12.68
CA LEU A 113 7.81 8.53 12.43
C LEU A 113 7.96 8.26 10.92
N GLY A 114 6.86 8.17 10.17
CA GLY A 114 6.90 8.02 8.72
C GLY A 114 7.62 9.19 8.04
N LEU A 115 7.27 10.43 8.39
CA LEU A 115 7.94 11.63 7.88
C LEU A 115 9.41 11.71 8.32
N GLY A 116 9.75 11.17 9.48
CA GLY A 116 11.13 11.02 9.94
C GLY A 116 11.93 10.07 9.05
N VAL A 117 11.34 8.94 8.64
CA VAL A 117 11.95 8.01 7.66
C VAL A 117 12.10 8.69 6.30
N TYR A 118 11.10 9.44 5.86
CA TYR A 118 11.19 10.22 4.62
C TYR A 118 12.33 11.25 4.69
N ALA A 119 12.42 12.00 5.78
CA ALA A 119 13.48 12.98 5.99
C ALA A 119 14.87 12.32 6.06
N SER A 120 15.01 11.17 6.72
CA SER A 120 16.28 10.45 6.78
C SER A 120 16.75 9.96 5.41
N LEU A 121 15.81 9.58 4.54
CA LEU A 121 16.12 9.12 3.19
C LEU A 121 16.89 10.20 2.41
N TYR A 122 16.45 11.45 2.49
CA TYR A 122 17.02 12.54 1.67
C TYR A 122 18.02 13.44 2.40
N LEU A 123 17.90 13.61 3.72
CA LEU A 123 18.78 14.50 4.48
C LEU A 123 20.01 13.79 5.03
N LEU A 124 19.95 12.47 5.20
CA LEU A 124 21.01 11.67 5.82
C LEU A 124 21.65 10.67 4.84
N GLY A 125 21.36 10.77 3.54
CA GLY A 125 21.88 9.85 2.52
C GLY A 125 21.37 8.41 2.71
N GLY A 126 20.10 8.26 3.07
CA GLY A 126 19.47 6.97 3.28
C GLY A 126 19.27 6.17 1.98
N THR A 127 18.77 4.95 2.13
CA THR A 127 18.45 4.07 0.99
C THR A 127 17.00 3.61 1.07
N PHE A 128 16.46 3.13 -0.05
CA PHE A 128 15.10 2.58 -0.12
C PHE A 128 14.85 1.45 0.90
N LEU A 129 15.91 0.78 1.38
CA LEU A 129 15.84 -0.18 2.48
C LEU A 129 15.18 0.40 3.75
N GLN A 130 15.36 1.69 4.03
CA GLN A 130 14.70 2.34 5.17
C GLN A 130 13.17 2.33 5.04
N VAL A 131 12.66 2.54 3.82
CA VAL A 131 11.23 2.48 3.53
C VAL A 131 10.72 1.04 3.69
N ILE A 132 11.46 0.07 3.17
CA ILE A 132 11.15 -1.37 3.34
C ILE A 132 11.12 -1.77 4.83
N LEU A 133 12.07 -1.29 5.64
CA LEU A 133 12.09 -1.57 7.08
C LEU A 133 10.90 -0.94 7.80
N TYR A 134 10.56 0.31 7.47
CA TYR A 134 9.38 0.99 8.01
C TYR A 134 8.10 0.25 7.63
N GLU A 135 7.95 -0.13 6.36
CA GLU A 135 6.87 -0.98 5.86
C GLU A 135 6.79 -2.28 6.65
N GLY A 136 7.89 -3.02 6.77
CA GLY A 136 7.95 -4.31 7.47
C GLY A 136 7.48 -4.21 8.91
N VAL A 137 7.92 -3.19 9.65
CA VAL A 137 7.51 -2.97 11.05
C VAL A 137 6.01 -2.65 11.16
N VAL A 138 5.51 -1.72 10.34
CA VAL A 138 4.11 -1.29 10.39
C VAL A 138 3.19 -2.42 9.94
N MET A 139 3.52 -3.10 8.85
CA MET A 139 2.70 -4.16 8.26
C MET A 139 2.69 -5.42 9.13
N ALA A 140 3.83 -5.82 9.72
CA ALA A 140 3.86 -6.92 10.67
C ALA A 140 3.04 -6.62 11.94
N SER A 141 3.13 -5.39 12.45
CA SER A 141 2.32 -4.94 13.59
C SER A 141 0.82 -4.97 13.26
N ALA A 142 0.44 -4.44 12.09
CA ALA A 142 -0.94 -4.46 11.60
C ALA A 142 -1.45 -5.90 11.42
N LEU A 143 -0.65 -6.80 10.84
CA LEU A 143 -1.00 -8.21 10.69
C LEU A 143 -1.26 -8.86 12.05
N GLY A 144 -0.36 -8.66 13.04
CA GLY A 144 -0.55 -9.18 14.39
C GLY A 144 -1.84 -8.67 15.04
N ILE A 145 -2.17 -7.39 14.86
CA ILE A 145 -3.43 -6.79 15.32
C ILE A 145 -4.63 -7.47 14.65
N TYR A 146 -4.62 -7.60 13.32
CA TYR A 146 -5.76 -8.13 12.57
C TYR A 146 -5.98 -9.62 12.81
N VAL A 147 -4.91 -10.41 12.92
CA VAL A 147 -4.97 -11.82 13.33
C VAL A 147 -5.57 -11.93 14.74
N HIS A 148 -5.12 -11.10 15.68
CA HIS A 148 -5.69 -11.06 17.03
C HIS A 148 -7.18 -10.70 17.04
N LEU A 149 -7.59 -9.67 16.27
CA LEU A 149 -8.99 -9.26 16.14
C LEU A 149 -9.84 -10.36 15.50
N ALA A 150 -9.34 -11.01 14.45
CA ALA A 150 -10.01 -12.09 13.76
C ALA A 150 -10.27 -13.29 14.69
N TRP A 151 -9.27 -13.68 15.50
CA TRP A 151 -9.46 -14.70 16.52
C TRP A 151 -10.41 -14.27 17.63
N ARG A 152 -10.25 -13.07 18.18
CA ARG A 152 -11.04 -12.62 19.34
C ARG A 152 -12.50 -12.35 19.03
N ARG A 153 -12.81 -11.90 17.81
CA ARG A 153 -14.18 -11.55 17.39
C ARG A 153 -14.84 -12.63 16.53
N ALA A 154 -14.10 -13.67 16.13
CA ALA A 154 -14.55 -14.69 15.18
C ALA A 154 -15.18 -14.10 13.91
N ASP A 155 -14.67 -12.94 13.45
CA ASP A 155 -15.21 -12.19 12.32
C ASP A 155 -14.39 -12.47 11.06
N THR A 156 -15.05 -13.02 10.04
CA THR A 156 -14.45 -13.37 8.75
C THR A 156 -13.86 -12.16 8.02
N GLY A 157 -14.41 -10.96 8.22
CA GLY A 157 -13.89 -9.72 7.65
C GLY A 157 -12.47 -9.41 8.14
N PHE A 158 -12.20 -9.58 9.44
CA PHE A 158 -10.83 -9.40 9.97
C PHE A 158 -9.88 -10.49 9.49
N TRP A 159 -10.34 -11.73 9.29
CA TRP A 159 -9.53 -12.77 8.65
C TRP A 159 -9.14 -12.42 7.23
N MET A 160 -10.08 -11.89 6.43
CA MET A 160 -9.79 -11.46 5.06
C MET A 160 -8.81 -10.30 5.03
N ILE A 161 -8.91 -9.34 5.96
CA ILE A 161 -7.91 -8.27 6.09
C ILE A 161 -6.52 -8.86 6.41
N ALA A 162 -6.43 -9.79 7.37
CA ALA A 162 -5.18 -10.43 7.73
C ALA A 162 -4.55 -11.21 6.56
N VAL A 163 -5.35 -11.95 5.78
CA VAL A 163 -4.87 -12.65 4.58
C VAL A 163 -4.38 -11.67 3.52
N GLY A 164 -5.13 -10.59 3.26
CA GLY A 164 -4.71 -9.54 2.33
C GLY A 164 -3.38 -8.91 2.74
N LEU A 165 -3.20 -8.60 4.03
CA LEU A 165 -1.94 -8.10 4.59
C LEU A 165 -0.79 -9.10 4.46
N ALA A 166 -1.04 -10.38 4.70
CA ALA A 166 -0.02 -11.42 4.52
C ALA A 166 0.43 -11.50 3.05
N ILE A 167 -0.50 -11.39 2.09
CA ILE A 167 -0.18 -11.34 0.65
C ILE A 167 0.67 -10.10 0.35
N THR A 168 0.30 -8.92 0.88
CA THR A 168 1.07 -7.68 0.72
C THR A 168 2.49 -7.80 1.30
N ILE A 169 2.67 -8.43 2.47
CA ILE A 169 4.00 -8.68 3.04
C ILE A 169 4.82 -9.62 2.15
N VAL A 170 4.21 -10.68 1.61
CA VAL A 170 4.88 -11.57 0.65
C VAL A 170 5.30 -10.81 -0.60
N ALA A 171 4.47 -9.89 -1.10
CA ALA A 171 4.83 -9.01 -2.21
C ALA A 171 6.08 -8.19 -1.86
N ALA A 172 6.08 -7.50 -0.71
CA ALA A 172 7.21 -6.66 -0.28
C ALA A 172 8.52 -7.47 -0.15
N VAL A 173 8.44 -8.71 0.35
CA VAL A 173 9.58 -9.63 0.37
C VAL A 173 10.07 -9.96 -1.04
N ALA A 174 9.17 -10.21 -1.99
CA ALA A 174 9.55 -10.45 -3.39
C ALA A 174 10.24 -9.22 -4.01
N GLN A 175 9.74 -8.01 -3.71
CA GLN A 175 10.35 -6.75 -4.15
C GLN A 175 11.78 -6.59 -3.59
N ALA A 176 11.96 -6.84 -2.30
CA ALA A 176 13.23 -6.64 -1.59
C ALA A 176 14.37 -7.57 -2.07
N GLN A 177 14.05 -8.70 -2.70
CA GLN A 177 15.08 -9.62 -3.21
C GLN A 177 15.86 -9.06 -4.41
N GLY A 178 15.30 -8.08 -5.15
CA GLY A 178 15.95 -7.32 -6.22
C GLY A 178 16.32 -8.11 -7.50
N ALA A 179 16.80 -9.35 -7.35
CA ALA A 179 17.24 -10.23 -8.44
C ALA A 179 16.12 -11.13 -8.99
N MET A 180 14.92 -11.10 -8.38
CA MET A 180 13.83 -11.96 -8.80
C MET A 180 13.32 -11.55 -10.20
N ARG A 181 13.19 -12.54 -11.08
CA ARG A 181 12.62 -12.39 -12.43
C ARG A 181 11.61 -13.49 -12.68
N PHE A 182 10.53 -13.16 -13.36
CA PHE A 182 9.45 -14.08 -13.68
C PHE A 182 8.97 -13.83 -15.11
N ARG A 183 8.74 -14.89 -15.90
CA ARG A 183 8.25 -14.76 -17.27
C ARG A 183 6.87 -15.39 -17.41
N LEU A 184 5.88 -14.55 -17.73
CA LEU A 184 4.53 -14.96 -18.11
C LEU A 184 4.13 -14.19 -19.36
N ILE A 185 4.38 -14.77 -20.53
CA ILE A 185 4.33 -14.10 -21.85
C ILE A 185 5.40 -13.00 -21.96
N TRP A 186 5.38 -12.01 -21.05
CA TRP A 186 6.39 -10.96 -20.86
C TRP A 186 7.27 -11.24 -19.63
N GLU A 187 8.44 -10.60 -19.58
CA GLU A 187 9.35 -10.64 -18.44
C GLU A 187 8.99 -9.57 -17.41
N PHE A 188 8.93 -9.97 -16.14
CA PHE A 188 8.68 -9.13 -14.98
C PHE A 188 9.89 -9.20 -14.06
N ASP A 189 10.35 -8.06 -13.56
CA ASP A 189 11.34 -7.98 -12.50
C ASP A 189 10.66 -7.97 -11.12
N HIS A 190 11.45 -7.72 -10.06
CA HIS A 190 10.97 -7.68 -8.68
C HIS A 190 9.82 -6.66 -8.46
N ASN A 191 9.79 -5.54 -9.18
CA ASN A 191 8.70 -4.55 -9.07
C ASN A 191 7.45 -5.05 -9.78
N GLY A 192 7.59 -5.57 -11.00
CA GLY A 192 6.48 -6.19 -11.71
C GLY A 192 5.85 -7.34 -10.92
N ILE A 193 6.67 -8.19 -10.30
CA ILE A 193 6.22 -9.30 -9.44
C ILE A 193 5.50 -8.77 -8.20
N PHE A 194 6.06 -7.76 -7.55
CA PHE A 194 5.39 -7.08 -6.43
C PHE A 194 3.99 -6.60 -6.83
N HIS A 195 3.86 -5.90 -7.96
CA HIS A 195 2.57 -5.40 -8.43
C HIS A 195 1.59 -6.53 -8.75
N LEU A 196 2.04 -7.60 -9.41
CA LEU A 196 1.18 -8.76 -9.70
C LEU A 196 0.61 -9.40 -8.43
N ILE A 197 1.42 -9.51 -7.37
CA ILE A 197 0.94 -10.04 -6.07
C ILE A 197 -0.04 -9.06 -5.43
N GLN A 198 0.24 -7.75 -5.47
CA GLN A 198 -0.66 -6.72 -4.92
C GLN A 198 -2.01 -6.65 -5.65
N ILE A 199 -2.04 -6.84 -6.98
CA ILE A 199 -3.26 -6.88 -7.78
C ILE A 199 -4.21 -7.98 -7.27
N LEU A 200 -3.68 -9.08 -6.73
CA LEU A 200 -4.46 -10.15 -6.10
C LEU A 200 -4.74 -9.88 -4.62
N GLY A 201 -3.80 -9.29 -3.89
CA GLY A 201 -3.92 -9.02 -2.45
C GLY A 201 -4.94 -7.94 -2.11
N ILE A 202 -4.97 -6.84 -2.86
CA ILE A 202 -5.84 -5.69 -2.60
C ILE A 202 -7.33 -6.06 -2.64
N PRO A 203 -7.85 -6.81 -3.63
CA PRO A 203 -9.24 -7.25 -3.62
C PRO A 203 -9.63 -8.06 -2.37
N VAL A 204 -8.74 -8.95 -1.90
CA VAL A 204 -8.96 -9.76 -0.69
C VAL A 204 -9.02 -8.86 0.55
N LEU A 205 -8.06 -7.96 0.68
CA LEU A 205 -7.97 -6.98 1.75
C LEU A 205 -9.24 -6.11 1.81
N ILE A 206 -9.61 -5.49 0.69
CA ILE A 206 -10.74 -4.57 0.60
C ILE A 206 -12.07 -5.28 0.82
N ARG A 207 -12.21 -6.53 0.37
CA ARG A 207 -13.39 -7.33 0.70
C ARG A 207 -13.54 -7.51 2.21
N GLY A 208 -12.45 -7.78 2.92
CA GLY A 208 -12.44 -7.82 4.38
C GLY A 208 -12.85 -6.50 5.02
N VAL A 209 -12.31 -5.37 4.52
CA VAL A 209 -12.70 -4.03 4.96
C VAL A 209 -14.20 -3.80 4.80
N VAL A 210 -14.76 -4.07 3.61
CA VAL A 210 -16.20 -3.94 3.33
C VAL A 210 -17.04 -4.77 4.30
N MET A 211 -16.63 -6.00 4.60
CA MET A 211 -17.34 -6.86 5.55
C MET A 211 -17.34 -6.24 6.96
N THR A 212 -16.19 -5.76 7.42
CA THR A 212 -16.07 -5.13 8.75
C THR A 212 -16.76 -3.76 8.86
N LEU A 213 -16.97 -3.06 7.74
CA LEU A 213 -17.77 -1.83 7.69
C LEU A 213 -19.27 -2.14 7.78
N GLY A 214 -19.70 -3.27 7.22
CA GLY A 214 -21.09 -3.73 7.20
C GLY A 214 -21.55 -4.42 8.48
N SER A 215 -20.65 -5.06 9.24
CA SER A 215 -21.00 -5.74 10.50
C SER A 215 -21.43 -4.79 11.63
N ALA A 216 -21.23 -3.47 11.51
CA ALA A 216 -21.78 -2.49 12.45
C ALA A 216 -23.31 -2.32 12.38
N ARG A 217 -23.99 -2.94 11.40
CA ARG A 217 -25.46 -2.90 11.26
C ARG A 217 -26.20 -4.10 11.86
N ARG A 218 -25.53 -4.99 12.59
CA ARG A 218 -26.15 -6.15 13.25
C ARG A 218 -26.12 -6.02 14.75
#